data_AF-A0AAW5EMQ5-F1
#
_entry.id   AF-A0AAW5EMQ5-F1
#
_cell.length_a   1.000
_cell.length_b   1.000
_cell.length_c   1.000
_cell.angle_alpha   90.00
_cell.angle_beta   90.00
_cell.angle_gamma   90.00
#
_symmetry.space_group_name_H-M   'P 1'
#
loop_
_entity.id
_entity.type
_entity.pdbx_description
1 polymer ?
#
loop_
_entity_poly.entity_id
_entity_poly.type
_entity_poly.pdbx_seq_one_letter_code
_entity_poly.pdbx_strand_id
1 'polypeptide(L)'
;MRDRSRAEIEQKLRAIGINSSLASRVAAGSGLRGEAARRFAQDNRNLVDLSDLQQRRLLQVNLPSYEAIVRRGIHVYLTQNEFNALVSFVYNPGRGWPGVRAAINSGDKLKAVRIIEEQVRSKGKVLRGLVRRRHDEAMLLLRGRY
;
A
#
# COMPACT_ATOMS: atom_id res chain seq x y z
N MET A 1 -8.38 3.16 -4.08
CA MET A 1 -7.13 2.73 -4.72
C MET A 1 -7.28 2.99 -6.21
N ARG A 2 -6.32 3.62 -6.89
CA ARG A 2 -6.40 3.79 -8.36
C ARG A 2 -6.24 2.40 -8.97
N ASP A 3 -7.12 2.02 -9.89
CA ASP A 3 -6.96 0.76 -10.60
C ASP A 3 -5.68 0.84 -11.44
N ARG A 4 -4.82 -0.16 -11.30
CA ARG A 4 -3.63 -0.31 -12.14
C ARG A 4 -4.11 -0.77 -13.51
N SER A 5 -3.57 -0.21 -14.57
CA SER A 5 -3.86 -0.68 -15.92
C SER A 5 -3.24 -2.06 -16.15
N ARG A 6 -3.79 -2.80 -17.12
CA ARG A 6 -3.26 -4.10 -17.53
C ARG A 6 -1.78 -3.98 -17.93
N ALA A 7 -1.43 -2.97 -18.72
CA ALA A 7 -0.06 -2.72 -19.17
C ALA A 7 0.92 -2.49 -18.01
N GLU A 8 0.53 -1.69 -17.01
CA GLU A 8 1.35 -1.47 -15.81
C GLU A 8 1.56 -2.75 -14.99
N ILE A 9 0.53 -3.60 -14.87
CA ILE A 9 0.64 -4.88 -14.16
C ILE A 9 1.61 -5.80 -14.90
N GLU A 10 1.45 -5.95 -16.22
CA GLU A 10 2.34 -6.80 -17.02
C GLU A 10 3.80 -6.32 -16.95
N GLN A 11 4.03 -5.02 -17.05
CA GLN A 11 5.37 -4.44 -16.95
C GLN A 11 6.02 -4.75 -15.59
N LYS A 12 5.27 -4.59 -14.49
CA LYS A 12 5.78 -4.90 -13.15
C LYS A 12 6.07 -6.38 -12.94
N LEU A 13 5.24 -7.26 -13.50
CA LEU A 13 5.47 -8.71 -13.43
C LEU A 13 6.71 -9.11 -14.24
N ARG A 14 6.91 -8.54 -15.43
CA ARG A 14 8.14 -8.76 -16.21
C ARG A 14 9.38 -8.25 -15.50
N ALA A 15 9.29 -7.10 -14.82
CA ALA A 15 10.40 -6.54 -14.04
C ALA A 15 10.86 -7.44 -12.88
N ILE A 16 10.01 -8.35 -12.40
CA ILE A 16 10.38 -9.35 -11.38
C ILE A 16 10.72 -10.72 -11.99
N GLY A 17 10.86 -10.84 -13.31
CA GLY A 17 11.25 -12.06 -14.00
C GLY A 17 10.11 -13.02 -14.35
N ILE A 18 8.85 -12.57 -14.30
CA ILE A 18 7.72 -13.35 -14.83
C ILE A 18 7.70 -13.23 -16.35
N ASN A 19 7.65 -14.36 -17.06
CA ASN A 19 7.61 -14.37 -18.52
C ASN A 19 6.35 -13.68 -19.07
N SER A 20 6.42 -13.16 -20.30
CA SER A 20 5.37 -12.34 -20.91
C SER A 20 4.01 -13.04 -21.01
N SER A 21 4.00 -14.35 -21.32
CA SER A 21 2.75 -15.12 -21.43
C SER A 21 2.04 -15.21 -20.08
N LEU A 22 2.78 -15.58 -19.03
CA LEU A 22 2.24 -15.64 -17.67
C LEU A 22 1.84 -14.26 -17.15
N ALA A 23 2.65 -13.23 -17.39
CA ALA A 23 2.35 -11.86 -17.00
C ALA A 23 1.03 -11.38 -17.63
N SER A 24 0.79 -11.67 -18.91
CA SER A 24 -0.45 -11.28 -19.60
C SER A 24 -1.67 -12.00 -19.04
N ARG A 25 -1.55 -13.29 -18.70
CA ARG A 25 -2.63 -14.06 -18.06
C ARG A 25 -2.97 -13.50 -16.68
N VAL A 26 -1.97 -13.20 -15.85
CA VAL A 26 -2.19 -12.59 -14.53
C VAL A 26 -2.84 -11.21 -14.66
N ALA A 27 -2.37 -10.40 -15.61
CA ALA A 27 -2.89 -9.05 -15.84
C ALA A 27 -4.31 -9.02 -16.45
N ALA A 28 -4.83 -10.15 -16.95
CA ALA A 28 -6.21 -10.25 -17.45
C ALA A 28 -7.26 -9.99 -16.36
N GLY A 29 -6.91 -10.13 -15.07
CA GLY A 29 -7.77 -9.75 -13.95
C GLY A 29 -7.89 -8.24 -13.73
N SER A 30 -7.08 -7.43 -14.43
CA SER A 30 -7.06 -5.98 -14.30
C SER A 30 -8.44 -5.37 -14.59
N GLY A 31 -8.92 -4.51 -13.68
CA GLY A 31 -10.20 -3.80 -13.83
C GLY A 31 -11.44 -4.63 -13.50
N LEU A 32 -11.32 -5.95 -13.28
CA LEU A 32 -12.43 -6.76 -12.79
C LEU A 32 -12.82 -6.34 -11.37
N ARG A 33 -14.12 -6.40 -11.07
CA ARG A 33 -14.68 -6.06 -9.75
C ARG A 33 -15.78 -7.03 -9.35
N GLY A 34 -16.11 -7.06 -8.06
CA GLY A 34 -17.22 -7.85 -7.53
C GLY A 34 -17.08 -9.34 -7.88
N GLU A 35 -18.14 -9.93 -8.39
CA GLU A 35 -18.19 -11.37 -8.71
C GLU A 35 -17.22 -11.78 -9.81
N ALA A 36 -17.03 -10.95 -10.85
CA ALA A 36 -16.08 -11.24 -11.92
C ALA A 36 -14.64 -11.36 -11.40
N ALA A 37 -14.23 -10.48 -10.47
CA ALA A 37 -12.92 -10.58 -9.83
C ALA A 37 -12.77 -11.83 -8.96
N ARG A 38 -13.84 -12.23 -8.25
CA ARG A 38 -13.83 -13.46 -7.43
C ARG A 38 -13.67 -14.70 -8.29
N ARG A 39 -14.47 -14.83 -9.35
CA ARG A 39 -14.38 -15.95 -10.28
C ARG A 39 -13.01 -16.02 -10.92
N PHE A 40 -12.50 -14.91 -11.44
CA PHE A 40 -11.15 -14.86 -12.00
C PHE A 40 -10.09 -15.36 -11.01
N ALA A 41 -10.14 -14.91 -9.75
CA ALA A 41 -9.20 -15.37 -8.72
C ALA A 41 -9.36 -16.86 -8.39
N GLN A 42 -10.59 -17.36 -8.35
CA GLN A 42 -10.87 -18.78 -8.09
C GLN A 42 -10.37 -19.68 -9.22
N ASP A 43 -10.70 -19.33 -10.47
CA ASP A 43 -10.32 -20.08 -11.66
C ASP A 43 -8.80 -20.07 -11.90
N ASN A 44 -8.11 -19.04 -11.41
CA ASN A 44 -6.67 -18.82 -11.60
C ASN A 44 -5.88 -18.95 -10.29
N ARG A 45 -6.40 -19.62 -9.25
CA ARG A 45 -5.77 -19.68 -7.92
C ARG A 45 -4.32 -20.18 -7.89
N ASN A 46 -3.95 -21.03 -8.86
CA ASN A 46 -2.61 -21.60 -9.00
C ASN A 46 -1.88 -21.08 -10.26
N LEU A 47 -2.35 -19.96 -10.85
CA LEU A 47 -1.81 -19.43 -12.09
C LEU A 47 -0.36 -18.97 -11.94
N VAL A 48 -0.04 -18.36 -10.81
CA VAL A 48 1.27 -17.79 -10.52
C VAL A 48 1.69 -18.17 -9.11
N ASP A 49 2.92 -18.66 -8.99
CA ASP A 49 3.61 -18.84 -7.72
C ASP A 49 4.90 -18.00 -7.76
N LEU A 50 5.10 -17.18 -6.74
CA LEU A 50 6.22 -16.25 -6.68
C LEU A 50 7.21 -16.73 -5.64
N SER A 51 8.47 -16.91 -6.04
CA SER A 51 9.56 -17.10 -5.08
C SER A 51 9.65 -15.92 -4.11
N ASP A 52 10.21 -16.15 -2.92
CA ASP A 52 10.45 -15.09 -1.93
C ASP A 52 11.18 -13.87 -2.51
N LEU A 53 12.14 -14.11 -3.42
CA LEU A 53 12.84 -13.05 -4.12
C LEU A 53 11.91 -12.23 -5.01
N GLN A 54 11.03 -12.89 -5.76
CA GLN A 54 10.04 -12.23 -6.62
C GLN A 54 9.00 -11.47 -5.80
N GLN A 55 8.56 -12.00 -4.66
CA GLN A 55 7.64 -11.31 -3.76
C GLN A 55 8.27 -10.02 -3.21
N ARG A 56 9.52 -10.07 -2.74
CA ARG A 56 10.25 -8.87 -2.28
C ARG A 56 10.46 -7.86 -3.39
N ARG A 57 10.85 -8.31 -4.58
CA ARG A 57 11.00 -7.42 -5.75
C ARG A 57 9.67 -6.80 -6.15
N LEU A 58 8.56 -7.55 -6.06
CA LEU A 58 7.24 -7.01 -6.36
C LEU A 58 6.86 -5.89 -5.39
N LEU A 59 7.19 -6.02 -4.11
CA LEU A 59 7.03 -4.93 -3.16
C LEU A 59 7.91 -3.73 -3.54
N GLN A 60 9.20 -3.97 -3.81
CA GLN A 60 10.17 -2.92 -4.19
C GLN A 60 9.76 -2.13 -5.44
N VAL A 61 9.20 -2.76 -6.48
CA VAL A 61 8.73 -2.03 -7.68
C VAL A 61 7.45 -1.22 -7.43
N ASN A 62 6.74 -1.45 -6.32
CA ASN A 62 5.55 -0.69 -5.96
C ASN A 62 5.85 0.46 -4.99
N LEU A 63 6.83 0.32 -4.10
CA LEU A 63 7.15 1.32 -3.07
C LEU A 63 7.47 2.73 -3.60
N PRO A 64 8.26 2.92 -4.68
CA PRO A 64 8.65 4.25 -5.15
C PRO A 64 7.48 5.20 -5.39
N SER A 65 6.34 4.69 -5.88
CA SER A 65 5.15 5.53 -6.09
C SER A 65 4.58 6.08 -4.78
N TYR A 66 4.60 5.29 -3.71
CA TYR A 66 4.11 5.69 -2.38
C TYR A 66 5.12 6.56 -1.64
N GLU A 67 6.41 6.24 -1.74
CA GLU A 67 7.49 7.10 -1.27
C GLU A 67 7.41 8.50 -1.89
N ALA A 68 7.17 8.58 -3.21
CA ALA A 68 7.03 9.86 -3.90
C ALA A 68 5.78 10.65 -3.45
N ILE A 69 4.71 9.99 -3.00
CA ILE A 69 3.56 10.68 -2.38
C ILE A 69 3.99 11.35 -1.08
N VAL A 70 4.72 10.64 -0.21
CA VAL A 70 5.20 11.17 1.06
C VAL A 70 6.22 12.29 0.84
N ARG A 71 7.26 12.06 0.02
CA ARG A 71 8.32 13.04 -0.28
C ARG A 71 7.77 14.35 -0.85
N ARG A 72 6.75 14.29 -1.72
CA ARG A 72 6.15 15.50 -2.30
C ARG A 72 5.18 16.22 -1.36
N GLY A 73 4.58 15.49 -0.41
CA GLY A 73 3.55 16.04 0.45
C GLY A 73 4.04 16.48 1.82
N ILE A 74 5.21 16.04 2.26
CA ILE A 74 5.83 16.44 3.53
C ILE A 74 6.89 17.51 3.27
N HIS A 75 6.86 18.58 4.06
CA HIS A 75 7.73 19.76 3.91
C HIS A 75 8.58 20.03 5.17
N VAL A 76 8.57 19.10 6.12
CA VAL A 76 9.39 19.13 7.33
C VAL A 76 10.37 17.96 7.32
N TYR A 77 11.45 18.06 8.08
CA TYR A 77 12.37 16.94 8.26
C TYR A 77 11.64 15.74 8.91
N LEU A 78 11.93 14.54 8.42
CA LEU A 78 11.46 13.28 8.98
C LEU A 78 12.65 12.40 9.32
N THR A 79 12.56 11.68 10.44
CA THR A 79 13.43 10.53 10.67
C THR A 79 13.09 9.40 9.70
N GLN A 80 14.00 8.44 9.52
CA GLN A 80 13.73 7.28 8.66
C GLN A 80 12.50 6.47 9.12
N ASN A 81 12.29 6.34 10.43
CA ASN A 81 11.14 5.63 10.99
C ASN A 81 9.83 6.36 10.70
N GLU A 82 9.81 7.68 10.83
CA GLU A 82 8.65 8.50 10.48
C GLU A 82 8.31 8.40 9.00
N PHE A 83 9.33 8.47 8.13
CA PHE A 83 9.15 8.28 6.69
C PHE A 83 8.56 6.89 6.39
N ASN A 84 9.12 5.83 6.98
CA ASN A 84 8.65 4.45 6.78
C ASN A 84 7.21 4.25 7.27
N ALA A 85 6.85 4.82 8.43
CA ALA A 85 5.50 4.78 8.96
C ALA A 85 4.49 5.45 8.01
N LEU A 86 4.83 6.64 7.50
CA LEU A 86 3.99 7.36 6.55
C LEU A 86 3.87 6.63 5.21
N VAL A 87 4.94 6.03 4.70
CA VAL A 87 4.88 5.22 3.46
C VAL A 87 3.99 4.00 3.65
N SER A 88 4.13 3.27 4.77
CA SER A 88 3.24 2.14 5.10
C SER A 88 1.78 2.58 5.21
N PHE A 89 1.53 3.69 5.90
CA PHE A 89 0.19 4.24 6.01
C PHE A 89 -0.36 4.61 4.64
N VAL A 90 0.34 5.39 3.83
CA VAL A 90 -0.12 5.84 2.49
C VAL A 90 -0.35 4.65 1.54
N TYR A 91 0.35 3.53 1.71
CA TYR A 91 0.16 2.32 0.91
C TYR A 91 -1.29 1.79 0.93
N ASN A 92 -2.00 1.94 2.05
CA ASN A 92 -3.35 1.38 2.20
C ASN A 92 -4.49 2.38 1.87
N PRO A 93 -4.74 3.46 2.64
CA PRO A 93 -5.73 4.49 2.32
C PRO A 93 -5.50 5.24 1.01
N GLY A 94 -4.25 5.40 0.55
CA GLY A 94 -3.92 6.25 -0.60
C GLY A 94 -4.38 7.70 -0.40
N ARG A 95 -5.58 8.04 -0.90
CA ARG A 95 -6.17 9.39 -0.79
C ARG A 95 -6.62 9.77 0.64
N GLY A 96 -6.68 8.83 1.58
CA GLY A 96 -7.09 9.07 2.97
C GLY A 96 -6.05 9.76 3.86
N TRP A 97 -4.95 10.28 3.31
CA TRP A 97 -3.85 10.86 4.08
C TRP A 97 -3.85 12.39 4.33
N PRO A 98 -4.67 13.28 3.72
CA PRO A 98 -4.54 14.74 3.87
C PRO A 98 -4.53 15.26 5.31
N GLY A 99 -5.30 14.66 6.22
CA GLY A 99 -5.29 15.04 7.64
C GLY A 99 -3.96 14.72 8.33
N VAL A 100 -3.42 13.52 8.07
CA VAL A 100 -2.08 13.10 8.55
C VAL A 100 -1.01 14.01 7.95
N ARG A 101 -1.08 14.31 6.65
CA ARG A 101 -0.17 15.26 5.98
C ARG A 101 -0.12 16.59 6.71
N ALA A 102 -1.29 17.18 6.93
CA ALA A 102 -1.40 18.51 7.53
C ALA A 102 -0.83 18.51 8.95
N ALA A 103 -1.14 17.48 9.75
CA ALA A 103 -0.62 17.35 11.11
C ALA A 103 0.91 17.20 11.16
N ILE A 104 1.50 16.40 10.27
CA ILE A 104 2.96 16.26 10.19
C ILE A 104 3.61 17.58 9.76
N ASN A 105 3.10 18.23 8.72
CA ASN A 105 3.66 19.50 8.24
C ASN A 105 3.51 20.65 9.25
N SER A 106 2.55 20.57 10.17
CA SER A 106 2.42 21.53 11.29
C SER A 106 3.23 21.15 12.52
N GLY A 107 4.01 20.05 12.49
CA GLY A 107 4.78 19.55 13.62
C GLY A 107 3.97 18.80 14.69
N ASP A 108 2.66 18.63 14.51
CA ASP A 108 1.77 17.96 15.48
C ASP A 108 1.70 16.45 15.23
N LYS A 109 2.76 15.75 15.64
CA LYS A 109 2.87 14.28 15.49
C LYS A 109 1.79 13.53 16.29
N LEU A 110 1.36 14.06 17.44
CA LEU A 110 0.31 13.42 18.24
C LEU A 110 -1.05 13.47 17.54
N LYS A 111 -1.36 14.58 16.87
CA LYS A 111 -2.54 14.65 16.00
C LYS A 111 -2.43 13.69 14.81
N ALA A 112 -1.26 13.56 14.18
CA ALA A 112 -1.06 12.58 13.11
C ALA A 112 -1.34 11.15 13.58
N VAL A 113 -0.83 10.77 14.76
CA VAL A 113 -1.06 9.46 15.40
C VAL A 113 -2.55 9.20 15.63
N ARG A 114 -3.28 10.13 16.25
CA ARG A 114 -4.73 9.97 16.49
C ARG A 114 -5.50 9.74 15.19
N ILE A 115 -5.20 10.51 14.14
CA ILE A 115 -5.84 10.35 12.83
C ILE A 115 -5.52 8.97 12.22
N ILE A 116 -4.28 8.49 12.34
CA ILE A 116 -3.89 7.16 11.86
C ILE A 116 -4.69 6.08 12.59
N GLU A 117 -4.75 6.12 13.93
CA GLU A 117 -5.44 5.13 14.76
C GLU A 117 -6.96 5.10 14.56
N GLU A 118 -7.57 6.20 14.11
CA GLU A 118 -9.00 6.25 13.78
C GLU A 118 -9.33 5.61 12.41
N GLN A 119 -8.36 5.46 11.51
CA GLN A 119 -8.56 4.91 10.17
C GLN A 119 -8.58 3.38 10.14
N VAL A 120 -9.54 2.81 10.88
CA VAL A 120 -9.69 1.36 11.11
C VAL A 120 -10.94 0.74 10.49
N ARG A 121 -11.69 1.52 9.70
CA ARG A 121 -12.95 1.10 9.10
C ARG A 121 -12.82 0.81 7.60
N SER A 122 -13.56 -0.19 7.13
CA SER A 122 -13.81 -0.45 5.71
C SER A 122 -15.27 -0.78 5.51
N LYS A 123 -15.93 -0.11 4.55
CA LYS A 123 -17.39 -0.21 4.32
C LYS A 123 -18.21 -0.07 5.62
N GLY A 124 -17.83 0.91 6.46
CA GLY A 124 -18.48 1.21 7.74
C GLY A 124 -18.08 0.30 8.92
N LYS A 125 -17.46 -0.86 8.67
CA LYS A 125 -17.11 -1.84 9.70
C LYS A 125 -15.67 -1.68 10.18
N VAL A 126 -15.45 -1.76 11.49
CA VAL A 126 -14.11 -1.82 12.07
C VAL A 126 -13.48 -3.18 11.72
N LEU A 127 -12.23 -3.17 11.25
CA LEU A 127 -11.49 -4.39 10.92
C LEU A 127 -10.35 -4.61 11.91
N ARG A 128 -10.35 -5.74 12.62
CA ARG A 128 -9.33 -6.08 13.64
C ARG A 128 -7.89 -6.05 13.09
N GLY A 129 -7.71 -6.48 11.85
CA GLY A 129 -6.42 -6.41 11.17
C GLY A 129 -5.96 -4.98 10.89
N LEU A 130 -6.91 -4.07 10.61
CA LEU A 130 -6.59 -2.67 10.36
C LEU A 130 -6.27 -1.93 11.66
N VAL A 131 -6.96 -2.25 12.77
CA VAL A 131 -6.63 -1.71 14.11
C VAL A 131 -5.17 -1.98 14.46
N ARG A 132 -4.72 -3.24 14.37
CA ARG A 132 -3.31 -3.59 14.63
C ARG A 132 -2.35 -2.84 13.72
N ARG A 133 -2.61 -2.87 12.41
CA ARG A 133 -1.78 -2.16 11.43
C ARG A 133 -1.65 -0.66 11.71
N ARG A 134 -2.76 0.01 12.06
CA ARG A 134 -2.76 1.46 12.37
C ARG A 134 -1.98 1.76 13.65
N HIS A 135 -2.10 0.90 14.67
CA HIS A 135 -1.31 1.01 15.88
C HIS A 135 0.19 0.85 15.60
N ASP A 136 0.59 -0.18 14.86
CA ASP A 136 1.98 -0.43 14.47
C ASP A 136 2.59 0.76 13.70
N GLU A 137 1.83 1.32 12.75
CA GLU A 137 2.24 2.52 11.99
C GLU A 137 2.35 3.76 12.89
N ALA A 138 1.42 3.94 13.83
CA ALA A 138 1.45 5.04 14.80
C ALA A 138 2.63 4.93 15.79
N MET A 139 2.93 3.73 16.29
CA MET A 139 4.05 3.49 17.19
C MET A 139 5.38 3.69 16.47
N LEU A 140 5.51 3.22 15.22
CA LEU A 140 6.69 3.49 14.42
C LEU A 140 6.89 5.00 14.18
N LEU A 141 5.81 5.73 13.90
CA LEU A 141 5.84 7.18 13.71
C LEU A 141 6.25 7.94 14.97
N LEU A 142 5.73 7.55 16.13
CA LEU A 142 5.90 8.30 17.38
C LEU A 142 7.14 7.89 18.18
N ARG A 143 7.46 6.60 18.18
CA ARG A 143 8.47 5.97 19.06
C ARG A 143 9.62 5.33 18.30
N GLY A 144 9.54 5.23 16.98
CA GLY A 144 10.56 4.59 16.16
C GLY A 144 10.63 3.06 16.30
N ARG A 145 9.58 2.43 16.85
CA ARG A 145 9.46 0.99 17.05
C ARG A 145 7.99 0.56 17.06
N TYR A 146 7.73 -0.70 16.72
CA TYR A 146 6.43 -1.34 16.88
C TYR A 146 6.09 -1.55 18.36
#